data_AF-A0A1A8D708-F1
#
_entry.id   AF-A0A1A8D708-F1
#
_cell.length_a   1.000
_cell.length_b   1.000
_cell.length_c   1.000
_cell.angle_alpha   90.00
_cell.angle_beta   90.00
_cell.angle_gamma   90.00
#
_symmetry.space_group_name_H-M   'P 1'
#
loop_
_entity.id
_entity.type
_entity.pdbx_description
1 polymer ?
#
loop_
_entity_poly.entity_id
_entity_poly.type
_entity_poly.pdbx_seq_one_letter_code
_entity_poly.pdbx_strand_id
1 'polypeptide(L)'
;MKPAPEQFESNESCDSQETVILTESPSSKRLRLDPDAKHLVKSILTKKAGGERIINEYDRRKTLSDETRRKMVNILVADMIENNGTSPHREVRDMYAKGIVSLFPNLSDPFSRTGYEHYYDGDRCTGYLAWRIKTVQRSAARKRRSAFGASSVEAPCKDGLGGPATKRDAQFVPDTVLSEDECRKTIALIKYSADEDTIKKKMKLTFDFRRNIVLDPELSRSTVLSVFPRFKDVQGLVIFTLF
;
A
#
# COMPACT_ATOMS: atom_id res chain seq x y z
N MET A 1 18.56 -91.84 -9.24
CA MET A 1 17.23 -91.29 -8.92
C MET A 1 16.84 -90.34 -10.06
N LYS A 2 15.59 -90.40 -10.49
CA LYS A 2 14.90 -89.75 -11.65
C LYS A 2 15.08 -88.20 -11.77
N PRO A 3 14.69 -87.52 -12.89
CA PRO A 3 15.60 -87.05 -13.98
C PRO A 3 15.44 -85.55 -14.39
N ALA A 4 16.23 -85.15 -15.41
CA ALA A 4 15.93 -84.23 -16.54
C ALA A 4 15.68 -82.70 -16.34
N PRO A 5 15.97 -81.88 -17.39
CA PRO A 5 16.41 -80.47 -17.29
C PRO A 5 15.47 -79.46 -18.00
N GLU A 6 16.00 -78.26 -18.29
CA GLU A 6 15.50 -77.21 -19.23
C GLU A 6 14.55 -76.15 -18.61
N GLN A 7 14.60 -74.82 -18.86
CA GLN A 7 15.11 -73.97 -19.95
C GLN A 7 15.38 -72.51 -19.47
N PHE A 8 15.93 -71.71 -20.41
CA PHE A 8 15.96 -70.23 -20.56
C PHE A 8 17.21 -69.52 -20.01
N GLU A 9 18.21 -69.16 -20.84
CA GLU A 9 18.27 -68.05 -21.84
C GLU A 9 17.88 -66.70 -21.20
N SER A 10 18.61 -65.58 -21.34
CA SER A 10 19.83 -65.21 -22.07
C SER A 10 20.14 -63.72 -21.77
N ASN A 11 21.42 -63.35 -21.87
CA ASN A 11 22.01 -62.06 -22.35
C ASN A 11 21.87 -60.80 -21.46
N GLU A 12 23.00 -60.24 -20.98
CA GLU A 12 23.83 -59.16 -21.60
C GLU A 12 23.06 -57.81 -21.69
N SER A 13 23.56 -56.61 -21.37
CA SER A 13 24.90 -56.03 -21.29
C SER A 13 24.84 -54.63 -20.62
N CYS A 14 25.95 -54.23 -19.97
CA CYS A 14 26.64 -52.92 -19.92
C CYS A 14 26.08 -51.80 -20.84
N ASP A 15 26.10 -50.49 -20.56
CA ASP A 15 26.97 -49.62 -19.75
C ASP A 15 26.40 -48.17 -19.74
N SER A 16 27.02 -47.30 -18.93
CA SER A 16 27.24 -45.86 -19.12
C SER A 16 26.44 -44.89 -18.23
N GLN A 17 27.18 -44.31 -17.30
CA GLN A 17 26.84 -43.13 -16.51
C GLN A 17 26.94 -41.87 -17.39
N GLU A 18 25.91 -41.03 -17.38
CA GLU A 18 26.01 -39.64 -17.84
C GLU A 18 25.28 -38.73 -16.84
N THR A 19 26.06 -38.02 -16.03
CA THR A 19 25.56 -37.02 -15.08
C THR A 19 25.37 -35.71 -15.83
N VAL A 20 24.14 -35.46 -16.30
CA VAL A 20 23.77 -34.18 -16.91
C VAL A 20 23.47 -33.18 -15.79
N ILE A 21 24.39 -32.23 -15.59
CA ILE A 21 24.13 -31.03 -14.79
C ILE A 21 23.10 -30.20 -15.57
N LEU A 22 21.83 -30.34 -15.20
CA LEU A 22 20.77 -29.45 -15.66
C LEU A 22 21.03 -28.06 -15.06
N THR A 23 21.66 -27.20 -15.85
CA THR A 23 21.62 -25.76 -15.65
C THR A 23 20.16 -25.30 -15.73
N GLU A 24 19.49 -25.18 -14.58
CA GLU A 24 18.16 -24.60 -14.46
C GLU A 24 18.20 -23.16 -14.98
N SER A 25 17.70 -22.98 -16.20
CA SER A 25 17.27 -21.68 -16.70
C SER A 25 16.02 -21.25 -15.91
N PRO A 26 15.88 -19.99 -15.47
CA PRO A 26 14.74 -19.55 -14.68
C PRO A 26 13.54 -19.28 -15.60
N SER A 27 13.01 -20.35 -16.23
CA SER A 27 11.82 -20.25 -17.06
C SER A 27 10.59 -20.61 -16.23
N SER A 28 9.78 -19.58 -15.98
CA SER A 28 8.33 -19.70 -15.75
C SER A 28 7.90 -20.67 -14.65
N LYS A 29 8.01 -20.23 -13.39
CA LYS A 29 7.23 -20.84 -12.30
C LYS A 29 5.75 -20.78 -12.70
N ARG A 30 5.18 -21.94 -13.06
CA ARG A 30 3.78 -22.11 -13.48
C ARG A 30 2.85 -21.41 -12.49
N LEU A 31 2.32 -20.24 -12.86
CA LEU A 31 1.02 -19.79 -12.38
C LEU A 31 0.07 -20.98 -12.56
N ARG A 32 -0.35 -21.62 -11.46
CA ARG A 32 -1.45 -22.57 -11.53
C ARG A 32 -2.69 -21.75 -11.83
N LEU A 33 -2.97 -21.58 -13.13
CA LEU A 33 -4.16 -20.92 -13.63
C LEU A 33 -5.35 -21.72 -13.10
N ASP A 34 -6.11 -21.10 -12.22
CA ASP A 34 -7.35 -21.65 -11.68
C ASP A 34 -8.47 -21.27 -12.67
N PRO A 35 -8.96 -22.23 -13.49
CA PRO A 35 -9.96 -21.94 -14.51
C PRO A 35 -11.25 -21.41 -13.88
N ASP A 36 -11.62 -21.90 -12.69
CA ASP A 36 -12.83 -21.49 -11.99
C ASP A 36 -12.70 -20.04 -11.51
N ALA A 37 -11.56 -19.68 -10.94
CA ALA A 37 -11.27 -18.31 -10.53
C ALA A 37 -11.29 -17.33 -11.73
N LYS A 38 -10.74 -17.75 -12.87
CA LYS A 38 -10.77 -16.96 -14.11
C LYS A 38 -12.21 -16.74 -14.60
N HIS A 39 -13.01 -17.81 -14.64
CA HIS A 39 -14.40 -17.75 -15.07
C HIS A 39 -15.23 -16.86 -14.15
N LEU A 40 -15.00 -16.92 -12.83
CA LEU A 40 -15.63 -16.04 -11.85
C LEU A 40 -15.39 -14.57 -12.18
N VAL A 41 -14.12 -14.14 -12.24
CA VAL A 41 -13.77 -12.73 -12.49
C VAL A 41 -14.28 -12.27 -13.85
N LYS A 42 -14.16 -13.10 -14.89
CA LYS A 42 -14.72 -12.80 -16.21
C LYS A 42 -16.23 -12.59 -16.15
N SER A 43 -16.95 -13.47 -15.46
CA SER A 43 -18.41 -13.38 -15.33
C SER A 43 -18.85 -12.10 -14.62
N ILE A 44 -18.16 -11.68 -13.57
CA ILE A 44 -18.44 -10.45 -12.82
C ILE A 44 -18.24 -9.23 -13.73
N LEU A 45 -17.11 -9.17 -14.44
CA LEU A 45 -16.81 -8.05 -15.35
C LEU A 45 -17.76 -7.99 -16.55
N THR A 46 -18.34 -9.11 -16.99
CA THR A 46 -19.36 -9.07 -18.05
C THR A 46 -20.75 -8.64 -17.56
N LYS A 47 -21.05 -8.84 -16.27
CA LYS A 47 -22.37 -8.55 -15.69
C LYS A 47 -22.47 -7.14 -15.09
N LYS A 48 -21.37 -6.61 -14.56
CA LYS A 48 -21.33 -5.33 -13.85
C LYS A 48 -20.98 -4.19 -14.81
N ALA A 49 -21.63 -3.04 -14.62
CA ALA A 49 -21.40 -1.85 -15.45
C ALA A 49 -19.93 -1.38 -15.39
N GLY A 50 -19.36 -1.07 -16.56
CA GLY A 50 -17.99 -0.60 -16.70
C GLY A 50 -16.95 -1.72 -16.81
N GLY A 51 -17.36 -2.99 -16.64
CA GLY A 51 -16.49 -4.15 -16.82
C GLY A 51 -16.14 -4.42 -18.28
N GLU A 52 -17.03 -4.07 -19.22
CA GLU A 52 -16.80 -4.16 -20.66
C GLU A 52 -15.63 -3.27 -21.11
N ARG A 53 -15.50 -2.06 -20.54
CA ARG A 53 -14.38 -1.16 -20.81
C ARG A 53 -13.04 -1.75 -20.38
N ILE A 54 -13.03 -2.48 -19.26
CA ILE A 54 -11.81 -3.12 -18.73
C ILE A 54 -11.36 -4.26 -19.66
N ILE A 55 -12.30 -5.13 -20.05
CA ILE A 55 -12.01 -6.24 -20.96
C ILE A 55 -11.51 -5.70 -22.31
N ASN A 56 -12.20 -4.73 -22.89
CA ASN A 56 -11.83 -4.15 -24.18
C ASN A 56 -10.47 -3.44 -24.15
N GLU A 57 -10.15 -2.70 -23.07
CA GLU A 57 -8.84 -2.06 -22.94
C GLU A 57 -7.72 -3.10 -22.89
N TYR A 58 -7.91 -4.15 -22.10
CA TYR A 58 -6.93 -5.23 -22.01
C TYR A 58 -6.79 -5.98 -23.33
N ASP A 59 -7.89 -6.29 -24.02
CA ASP A 59 -7.82 -7.02 -25.28
C ASP A 59 -7.04 -6.24 -26.34
N ARG A 60 -7.17 -4.91 -26.35
CA ARG A 60 -6.46 -4.00 -27.28
C ARG A 60 -5.00 -3.75 -26.89
N ARG A 61 -4.71 -3.52 -25.62
CA ARG A 61 -3.38 -3.05 -25.15
C ARG A 61 -2.55 -4.11 -24.44
N LYS A 62 -3.17 -5.24 -24.09
CA LYS A 62 -2.63 -6.30 -23.20
C LYS A 62 -2.12 -5.76 -21.86
N THR A 63 -2.65 -4.63 -21.42
CA THR A 63 -2.39 -3.99 -20.14
C THR A 63 -3.57 -3.07 -19.77
N LEU A 64 -3.64 -2.66 -18.51
CA LEU A 64 -4.64 -1.72 -18.02
C LEU A 64 -3.97 -0.45 -17.49
N SER A 65 -4.50 0.71 -17.86
CA SER A 65 -4.20 1.99 -17.20
C SER A 65 -4.55 1.94 -15.71
N ASP A 66 -3.92 2.81 -14.91
CA ASP A 66 -4.15 2.85 -13.46
C ASP A 66 -5.60 3.23 -13.11
N GLU A 67 -6.26 4.04 -13.93
CA GLU A 67 -7.68 4.33 -13.77
C GLU A 67 -8.54 3.08 -13.99
N THR A 68 -8.33 2.37 -15.09
CA THR A 68 -9.09 1.17 -15.43
C THR A 68 -8.81 0.03 -14.46
N ARG A 69 -7.55 -0.13 -14.00
CA ARG A 69 -7.18 -1.10 -12.96
C ARG A 69 -7.87 -0.82 -11.63
N ARG A 70 -7.97 0.46 -11.22
CA ARG A 70 -8.74 0.87 -10.04
C ARG A 70 -10.23 0.58 -10.20
N LYS A 71 -10.80 0.86 -11.37
CA LYS A 71 -12.22 0.53 -11.68
C LYS A 71 -12.47 -0.98 -11.59
N MET A 72 -11.57 -1.80 -12.14
CA MET A 72 -11.65 -3.26 -12.04
C MET A 72 -11.67 -3.72 -10.58
N VAL A 73 -10.71 -3.26 -9.77
CA VAL A 73 -10.67 -3.60 -8.34
C VAL A 73 -11.95 -3.14 -7.62
N ASN A 74 -12.47 -1.96 -7.94
CA ASN A 74 -13.72 -1.47 -7.34
C ASN A 74 -14.93 -2.34 -7.66
N ILE A 75 -15.08 -2.76 -8.93
CA ILE A 75 -16.17 -3.64 -9.37
C ILE A 75 -16.09 -4.98 -8.64
N LEU A 76 -14.89 -5.58 -8.61
CA LEU A 76 -14.66 -6.87 -7.97
C LEU A 76 -14.89 -6.82 -6.45
N VAL A 77 -14.44 -5.77 -5.77
CA VAL A 77 -14.67 -5.60 -4.33
C VAL A 77 -16.14 -5.33 -4.02
N ALA A 78 -16.85 -4.58 -4.86
CA ALA A 78 -18.29 -4.38 -4.70
C ALA A 78 -19.03 -5.73 -4.77
N ASP A 79 -18.74 -6.54 -5.79
CA ASP A 79 -19.31 -7.88 -5.94
C ASP A 79 -18.98 -8.79 -4.74
N MET A 80 -17.73 -8.77 -4.28
CA MET A 80 -17.29 -9.55 -3.12
C MET A 80 -18.03 -9.15 -1.83
N ILE A 81 -18.27 -7.85 -1.62
CA ILE A 81 -19.00 -7.37 -0.44
C ILE A 81 -20.50 -7.67 -0.53
N GLU A 82 -21.08 -7.60 -1.73
CA GLU A 82 -22.49 -7.93 -1.99
C GLU A 82 -22.76 -9.42 -1.74
N ASN A 83 -21.88 -10.31 -2.19
CA ASN A 83 -22.09 -11.76 -2.12
C ASN A 83 -21.59 -12.40 -0.81
N ASN A 84 -20.56 -11.84 -0.18
CA ASN A 84 -19.93 -12.44 1.02
C ASN A 84 -20.03 -11.56 2.28
N GLY A 85 -20.76 -10.45 2.20
CA GLY A 85 -20.89 -9.48 3.27
C GLY A 85 -19.66 -8.59 3.45
N THR A 86 -19.69 -7.75 4.49
CA THR A 86 -18.68 -6.68 4.63
C THR A 86 -17.24 -7.19 4.81
N SER A 87 -17.05 -8.42 5.30
CA SER A 87 -15.74 -9.02 5.59
C SER A 87 -15.58 -10.38 4.88
N PRO A 88 -15.24 -10.40 3.59
CA PRO A 88 -15.06 -11.65 2.83
C PRO A 88 -13.99 -12.56 3.44
N HIS A 89 -14.21 -13.88 3.39
CA HIS A 89 -13.26 -14.87 3.90
C HIS A 89 -11.92 -14.83 3.14
N ARG A 90 -10.85 -15.36 3.73
CA ARG A 90 -9.50 -15.39 3.13
C ARG A 90 -9.51 -16.10 1.77
N GLU A 91 -10.17 -17.25 1.70
CA GLU A 91 -10.26 -18.06 0.48
C GLU A 91 -10.97 -17.33 -0.66
N VAL A 92 -12.02 -16.57 -0.36
CA VAL A 92 -12.72 -15.75 -1.35
C VAL A 92 -11.78 -14.68 -1.90
N ARG A 93 -11.04 -13.99 -1.03
CA ARG A 93 -10.06 -12.97 -1.47
C ARG A 93 -8.94 -13.57 -2.33
N ASP A 94 -8.42 -14.73 -1.95
CA ASP A 94 -7.43 -15.48 -2.73
C ASP A 94 -7.98 -15.85 -4.12
N MET A 95 -9.22 -16.36 -4.18
CA MET A 95 -9.86 -16.75 -5.44
C MET A 95 -10.00 -15.56 -6.40
N TYR A 96 -10.39 -14.38 -5.90
CA TYR A 96 -10.48 -13.19 -6.74
C TYR A 96 -9.11 -12.71 -7.23
N ALA A 97 -8.08 -12.73 -6.37
CA ALA A 97 -6.73 -12.34 -6.77
C ALA A 97 -6.15 -13.27 -7.85
N LYS A 98 -6.30 -14.58 -7.67
CA LYS A 98 -5.95 -15.60 -8.68
C LYS A 98 -6.72 -15.42 -9.97
N GLY A 99 -8.01 -15.11 -9.89
CA GLY A 99 -8.86 -14.86 -11.04
C GLY A 99 -8.42 -13.66 -11.86
N ILE A 100 -7.97 -12.59 -11.20
CA ILE A 100 -7.45 -11.38 -11.87
C ILE A 100 -6.22 -11.74 -12.71
N VAL A 101 -5.20 -12.38 -12.12
CA VAL A 101 -3.96 -12.71 -12.87
C VAL A 101 -4.20 -13.81 -13.91
N SER A 102 -5.18 -14.69 -13.69
CA SER A 102 -5.55 -15.72 -14.67
C SER A 102 -6.31 -15.15 -15.87
N LEU A 103 -7.10 -14.09 -15.66
CA LEU A 103 -7.80 -13.38 -16.72
C LEU A 103 -6.88 -12.37 -17.44
N PHE A 104 -6.02 -11.70 -16.68
CA PHE A 104 -5.10 -10.67 -17.15
C PHE A 104 -3.63 -11.04 -16.81
N PRO A 105 -3.02 -12.00 -17.51
CA PRO A 105 -1.66 -12.47 -17.20
C PRO A 105 -0.60 -11.37 -17.10
N ASN A 106 -0.70 -10.31 -17.90
CA ASN A 106 0.26 -9.21 -17.90
C ASN A 106 0.11 -8.25 -16.72
N LEU A 107 -0.91 -8.44 -15.88
CA LEU A 107 -1.03 -7.76 -14.60
C LEU A 107 -0.43 -8.57 -13.45
N SER A 108 0.09 -9.76 -13.72
CA SER A 108 0.80 -10.56 -12.72
C SER A 108 2.12 -9.89 -12.32
N ASP A 109 2.47 -9.96 -11.04
CA ASP A 109 3.74 -9.45 -10.53
C ASP A 109 4.86 -10.47 -10.79
N PRO A 110 5.85 -10.15 -11.66
CA PRO A 110 6.94 -11.07 -11.98
C PRO A 110 7.90 -11.29 -10.80
N PHE A 111 7.91 -10.41 -9.80
CA PHE A 111 8.77 -10.51 -8.62
C PHE A 111 8.13 -11.33 -7.50
N SER A 112 6.85 -11.67 -7.64
CA SER A 112 6.13 -12.42 -6.63
C SER A 112 6.14 -13.93 -6.90
N ARG A 113 5.99 -14.74 -5.85
CA ARG A 113 6.09 -16.21 -5.94
C ARG A 113 5.00 -16.81 -6.83
N THR A 114 3.77 -16.33 -6.69
CA THR A 114 2.60 -16.80 -7.44
C THR A 114 2.00 -15.74 -8.35
N GLY A 115 2.49 -14.50 -8.27
CA GLY A 115 2.17 -13.40 -9.16
C GLY A 115 0.87 -12.64 -8.83
N TYR A 116 0.07 -13.10 -7.86
CA TYR A 116 -1.19 -12.44 -7.46
C TYR A 116 -1.12 -11.73 -6.11
N GLU A 117 -0.01 -11.85 -5.38
CA GLU A 117 0.12 -11.38 -4.00
C GLU A 117 -0.05 -9.86 -3.87
N HIS A 118 0.29 -9.10 -4.92
CA HIS A 118 0.08 -7.66 -4.96
C HIS A 118 -1.43 -7.28 -4.96
N TYR A 119 -2.31 -8.16 -5.47
CA TYR A 119 -3.76 -8.01 -5.33
C TYR A 119 -4.25 -8.51 -3.97
N TYR A 120 -3.78 -9.67 -3.53
CA TYR A 120 -4.01 -10.17 -2.18
C TYR A 120 -2.94 -11.15 -1.73
N ASP A 121 -2.29 -10.82 -0.62
CA ASP A 121 -1.39 -11.70 0.11
C ASP A 121 -2.14 -12.24 1.33
N GLY A 122 -2.45 -13.53 1.31
CA GLY A 122 -3.18 -14.21 2.38
C GLY A 122 -2.39 -14.39 3.67
N ASP A 123 -1.06 -14.30 3.64
CA ASP A 123 -0.20 -14.46 4.82
C ASP A 123 -0.05 -13.12 5.55
N ARG A 124 0.11 -12.03 4.79
CA ARG A 124 0.22 -10.66 5.33
C ARG A 124 -1.13 -9.95 5.46
N CYS A 125 -2.19 -10.51 4.88
CA CYS A 125 -3.49 -9.84 4.71
C CYS A 125 -3.37 -8.46 4.03
N THR A 126 -2.45 -8.32 3.07
CA THR A 126 -2.17 -7.10 2.33
C THR A 126 -2.59 -7.21 0.86
N GLY A 127 -2.40 -6.14 0.08
CA GLY A 127 -2.73 -6.10 -1.35
C GLY A 127 -3.89 -5.16 -1.67
N TYR A 128 -4.09 -4.90 -2.95
CA TYR A 128 -5.10 -3.95 -3.43
C TYR A 128 -6.54 -4.32 -3.05
N LEU A 129 -6.90 -5.61 -3.10
CA LEU A 129 -8.23 -6.07 -2.68
C LEU A 129 -8.43 -5.84 -1.18
N ALA A 130 -7.45 -6.24 -0.34
CA ALA A 130 -7.51 -6.05 1.10
C ALA A 130 -7.61 -4.56 1.48
N TRP A 131 -6.77 -3.71 0.87
CA TRP A 131 -6.82 -2.26 1.08
C TRP A 131 -8.18 -1.70 0.69
N ARG A 132 -8.69 -2.07 -0.48
CA ARG A 132 -9.95 -1.52 -0.96
C ARG A 132 -11.12 -1.93 -0.08
N ILE A 133 -11.24 -3.21 0.29
CA ILE A 133 -12.25 -3.70 1.25
C ILE A 133 -12.20 -2.88 2.54
N LYS A 134 -11.02 -2.72 3.13
CA LYS A 134 -10.82 -1.93 4.37
C LYS A 134 -11.28 -0.48 4.23
N THR A 135 -11.01 0.17 3.09
CA THR A 135 -11.44 1.55 2.86
C THR A 135 -12.95 1.68 2.66
N VAL A 136 -13.57 0.73 1.96
CA VAL A 136 -15.03 0.69 1.76
C VAL A 136 -15.73 0.53 3.11
N GLN A 137 -15.30 -0.46 3.92
CA GLN A 137 -15.81 -0.66 5.29
C GLN A 137 -15.69 0.60 6.15
N ARG A 138 -14.51 1.25 6.14
CA ARG A 138 -14.26 2.47 6.92
C ARG A 138 -15.16 3.62 6.46
N SER A 139 -15.37 3.78 5.16
CA SER A 139 -16.25 4.80 4.62
C SER A 139 -17.72 4.56 5.00
N ALA A 140 -18.17 3.29 4.96
CA ALA A 140 -19.51 2.91 5.40
C ALA A 140 -19.73 3.15 6.91
N ALA A 141 -18.74 2.84 7.74
CA ALA A 141 -18.79 3.13 9.18
C ALA A 141 -18.82 4.64 9.48
N ARG A 142 -18.10 5.46 8.70
CA ARG A 142 -18.16 6.93 8.80
C ARG A 142 -19.55 7.45 8.43
N LYS A 143 -20.12 6.96 7.33
CA LYS A 143 -21.48 7.34 6.88
C LYS A 143 -22.55 6.99 7.91
N ARG A 144 -22.43 5.83 8.58
CA ARG A 144 -23.32 5.46 9.69
C ARG A 144 -23.17 6.43 10.86
N ARG A 145 -21.95 6.73 11.29
CA ARG A 145 -21.72 7.69 12.40
C ARG A 145 -22.23 9.09 12.09
N SER A 146 -22.07 9.59 10.86
CA SER A 146 -22.63 10.89 10.47
C SER A 146 -24.16 10.89 10.41
N ALA A 147 -24.80 9.76 10.08
CA ALA A 147 -26.25 9.65 10.07
C ALA A 147 -26.86 9.61 11.48
N PHE A 148 -26.16 8.98 12.44
CA PHE A 148 -26.59 8.95 13.85
C PHE A 148 -26.16 10.18 14.67
N GLY A 149 -25.10 10.88 14.25
CA GLY A 149 -24.58 12.09 14.90
C GLY A 149 -25.41 13.37 14.70
N ALA A 150 -26.53 13.31 13.96
CA ALA A 150 -27.46 14.43 13.83
C ALA A 150 -28.51 14.52 14.96
N SER A 151 -28.53 13.56 15.91
CA SER A 151 -29.56 13.46 16.95
C SER A 151 -29.00 13.24 18.37
N SER A 152 -27.78 13.67 18.66
CA SER A 152 -27.29 13.70 20.04
C SER A 152 -26.69 15.06 20.33
N VAL A 153 -27.34 15.78 21.24
CA VAL A 153 -26.78 16.90 21.99
C VAL A 153 -25.41 16.50 22.54
N GLU A 154 -24.53 17.48 22.56
CA GLU A 154 -23.09 17.40 22.74
C GLU A 154 -22.62 16.52 23.91
N ALA A 155 -21.59 15.71 23.64
CA ALA A 155 -20.61 15.27 24.62
C ALA A 155 -19.22 15.33 23.96
N PRO A 156 -18.23 16.06 24.51
CA PRO A 156 -16.93 16.21 23.88
C PRO A 156 -16.05 15.01 24.23
N CYS A 157 -16.25 13.88 23.54
CA CYS A 157 -15.28 12.79 23.59
C CYS A 157 -14.07 13.18 22.74
N LYS A 158 -13.05 13.74 23.42
CA LYS A 158 -11.69 13.89 22.92
C LYS A 158 -11.12 12.51 22.58
N ASP A 159 -11.28 12.06 21.35
CA ASP A 159 -10.39 11.06 20.76
C ASP A 159 -10.18 11.38 19.29
N GLY A 160 -9.06 12.04 19.03
CA GLY A 160 -8.65 12.54 17.72
C GLY A 160 -8.38 11.41 16.74
N LEU A 161 -9.37 11.12 15.88
CA LEU A 161 -9.19 10.34 14.65
C LEU A 161 -8.42 11.20 13.61
N GLY A 162 -7.10 11.29 13.77
CA GLY A 162 -6.22 12.05 12.89
C GLY A 162 -5.96 11.34 11.55
N GLY A 163 -6.59 11.81 10.47
CA GLY A 163 -6.20 11.45 9.10
C GLY A 163 -5.08 12.37 8.57
N PRO A 164 -4.44 12.02 7.42
CA PRO A 164 -3.37 12.83 6.82
C PRO A 164 -3.81 14.23 6.36
N ALA A 165 -5.10 14.43 6.11
CA ALA A 165 -5.67 15.68 5.61
C ALA A 165 -6.42 16.48 6.69
N THR A 166 -6.49 15.98 7.93
CA THR A 166 -7.10 16.74 9.02
C THR A 166 -6.11 17.85 9.39
N LYS A 167 -6.51 19.13 9.29
CA LYS A 167 -5.77 20.22 9.93
C LYS A 167 -5.64 19.86 11.40
N ARG A 168 -4.45 19.42 11.79
CA ARG A 168 -4.12 19.26 13.20
C ARG A 168 -4.02 20.68 13.72
N ASP A 169 -5.04 21.13 14.42
CA ASP A 169 -4.77 22.04 15.53
C ASP A 169 -3.92 21.24 16.49
N ALA A 170 -2.60 21.37 16.32
CA ALA A 170 -1.68 20.98 17.35
C ALA A 170 -2.06 21.86 18.53
N GLN A 171 -2.78 21.29 19.49
CA GLN A 171 -2.89 21.83 20.83
C GLN A 171 -1.50 21.69 21.48
N PHE A 172 -0.48 22.29 20.86
CA PHE A 172 0.78 22.58 21.49
C PHE A 172 0.52 23.87 22.25
N VAL A 173 0.25 23.73 23.54
CA VAL A 173 0.30 24.86 24.45
C VAL A 173 1.78 24.97 24.81
N PRO A 174 2.51 25.99 24.32
CA PRO A 174 3.87 26.20 24.78
C PRO A 174 3.83 26.43 26.29
N ASP A 175 4.65 25.71 27.05
CA ASP A 175 4.75 25.86 28.51
C ASP A 175 5.13 27.30 28.93
N THR A 176 5.62 28.11 27.98
CA THR A 176 6.00 29.52 28.14
C THR A 176 5.76 30.30 26.84
N VAL A 177 4.88 31.30 26.86
CA VAL A 177 4.71 32.25 25.75
C VAL A 177 5.80 33.31 25.88
N LEU A 178 6.84 33.22 25.06
CA LEU A 178 7.85 34.26 24.96
C LEU A 178 7.31 35.43 24.14
N SER A 179 7.67 36.66 24.52
CA SER A 179 7.39 37.84 23.69
C SER A 179 8.10 37.71 22.33
N GLU A 180 7.59 38.41 21.32
CA GLU A 180 8.16 38.41 19.96
C GLU A 180 9.65 38.83 19.96
N ASP A 181 10.00 39.81 20.80
CA ASP A 181 11.38 40.27 20.97
C ASP A 181 12.28 39.23 21.65
N GLU A 182 11.75 38.47 22.58
CA GLU A 182 12.46 37.39 23.27
C GLU A 182 12.67 36.19 22.34
N CYS A 183 11.68 35.90 21.49
CA CYS A 183 11.81 34.92 20.41
C CYS A 183 12.95 35.30 19.46
N ARG A 184 12.98 36.56 18.97
CA ARG A 184 14.07 37.05 18.11
C ARG A 184 15.45 36.91 18.75
N LYS A 185 15.59 37.30 20.02
CA LYS A 185 16.85 37.16 20.77
C LYS A 185 17.26 35.69 20.94
N THR A 186 16.30 34.82 21.24
CA THR A 186 16.53 33.37 21.40
C THR A 186 16.96 32.73 20.08
N ILE A 187 16.36 33.15 18.97
CA ILE A 187 16.70 32.70 17.61
C ILE A 187 18.11 33.18 17.20
N ALA A 188 18.46 34.42 17.53
CA ALA A 188 19.83 34.91 17.33
C ALA A 188 20.84 34.09 18.15
N LEU A 189 20.48 33.71 19.38
CA LEU A 189 21.35 32.94 20.26
C LEU A 189 21.58 31.49 19.78
N ILE A 190 20.55 30.80 19.28
CA ILE A 190 20.70 29.45 18.71
C ILE A 190 21.42 29.43 17.35
N LYS A 191 21.51 30.58 16.67
CA LYS A 191 22.31 30.69 15.43
C LYS A 191 23.80 30.45 15.71
N TYR A 192 24.30 30.97 16.83
CA TYR A 192 25.73 30.91 17.21
C TYR A 192 26.06 29.88 18.30
N SER A 193 25.07 29.20 18.88
CA SER A 193 25.29 28.12 19.84
C SER A 193 25.86 26.87 19.16
N ALA A 194 26.78 26.17 19.83
CA ALA A 194 27.28 24.85 19.45
C ALA A 194 26.74 23.72 20.34
N ASP A 195 26.12 24.04 21.47
CA ASP A 195 25.53 23.07 22.40
C ASP A 195 24.17 22.55 21.90
N GLU A 196 24.09 21.25 21.61
CA GLU A 196 22.89 20.61 21.07
C GLU A 196 21.69 20.67 22.02
N ASP A 197 21.90 20.51 23.32
CA ASP A 197 20.80 20.45 24.28
C ASP A 197 20.17 21.83 24.47
N THR A 198 21.00 22.87 24.52
CA THR A 198 20.54 24.27 24.47
C THR A 198 19.80 24.58 23.16
N ILE A 199 20.29 24.09 22.02
CA ILE A 199 19.62 24.26 20.73
C ILE A 199 18.25 23.57 20.76
N LYS A 200 18.17 22.29 21.13
CA LYS A 200 16.91 21.52 21.18
C LYS A 200 15.89 22.18 22.12
N LYS A 201 16.31 22.61 23.31
CA LYS A 201 15.44 23.31 24.28
C LYS A 201 14.90 24.63 23.71
N LYS A 202 15.77 25.46 23.14
CA LYS A 202 15.38 26.77 22.58
C LYS A 202 14.60 26.66 21.26
N MET A 203 14.86 25.61 20.47
CA MET A 203 14.03 25.26 19.33
C MET A 203 12.62 24.92 19.83
N LYS A 204 12.47 24.07 20.83
CA LYS A 204 11.14 23.77 21.39
C LYS A 204 10.41 25.04 21.86
N LEU A 205 11.09 25.94 22.55
CA LEU A 205 10.52 27.20 23.04
C LEU A 205 10.07 28.17 21.93
N THR A 206 10.78 28.18 20.80
CA THR A 206 10.50 29.11 19.68
C THR A 206 9.64 28.48 18.60
N PHE A 207 9.03 27.32 18.85
CA PHE A 207 8.33 26.55 17.82
C PHE A 207 7.17 27.32 17.19
N ASP A 208 6.29 27.91 17.99
CA ASP A 208 5.09 28.60 17.48
C ASP A 208 5.44 29.84 16.67
N PHE A 209 6.37 30.65 17.16
CA PHE A 209 6.89 31.80 16.43
C PHE A 209 7.47 31.40 15.07
N ARG A 210 8.27 30.33 15.03
CA ARG A 210 8.86 29.81 13.79
C ARG A 210 7.81 29.23 12.85
N ARG A 211 6.81 28.52 13.38
CA ARG A 211 5.69 27.98 12.61
C ARG A 211 4.86 29.08 11.97
N ASN A 212 4.56 30.14 12.70
CA ASN A 212 3.78 31.27 12.19
C ASN A 212 4.49 31.96 11.02
N ILE A 213 5.82 32.13 11.11
CA ILE A 213 6.65 32.65 10.01
C ILE A 213 6.68 31.71 8.80
N VAL A 214 6.71 30.39 9.01
CA VAL A 214 6.71 29.41 7.91
C VAL A 214 5.37 29.33 7.19
N LEU A 215 4.27 29.60 7.90
CA LEU A 215 2.91 29.55 7.36
C LEU A 215 2.47 30.89 6.75
N ASP A 216 3.26 31.96 6.92
CA ASP A 216 2.97 33.27 6.36
C ASP A 216 3.15 33.24 4.83
N PRO A 217 2.07 33.47 4.05
CA PRO A 217 2.12 33.43 2.58
C PRO A 217 2.98 34.55 1.98
N GLU A 218 3.25 35.63 2.72
CA GLU A 218 4.06 36.76 2.25
C GLU A 218 5.57 36.52 2.40
N LEU A 219 5.97 35.51 3.19
CA LEU A 219 7.37 35.23 3.47
C LEU A 219 7.92 34.14 2.54
N SER A 220 8.86 34.55 1.68
CA SER A 220 9.54 33.63 0.77
C SER A 220 10.37 32.58 1.54
N ARG A 221 10.48 31.37 0.98
CA ARG A 221 11.31 30.28 1.52
C ARG A 221 12.78 30.71 1.76
N SER A 222 13.31 31.58 0.91
CA SER A 222 14.67 32.12 1.06
C SER A 222 14.81 32.96 2.33
N THR A 223 13.81 33.81 2.61
CA THR A 223 13.72 34.62 3.83
C THR A 223 13.59 33.73 5.08
N VAL A 224 12.76 32.69 5.03
CA VAL A 224 12.59 31.76 6.16
C VAL A 224 13.89 31.02 6.49
N LEU A 225 14.64 30.57 5.48
CA LEU A 225 15.91 29.85 5.68
C LEU A 225 17.06 30.77 6.12
N SER A 226 17.00 32.08 5.82
CA SER A 226 17.98 33.05 6.32
C SER A 226 17.75 33.38 7.79
N VAL A 227 16.49 33.46 8.22
CA VAL A 227 16.10 33.66 9.62
C VAL A 227 16.34 32.39 10.45
N PHE A 228 16.15 31.19 9.86
CA PHE A 228 16.29 29.90 10.53
C PHE A 228 17.27 28.94 9.83
N PRO A 229 18.59 29.24 9.85
CA PRO A 229 19.58 28.44 9.15
C PRO A 229 19.66 26.99 9.64
N ARG A 230 19.32 26.77 10.92
CA ARG A 230 19.31 25.45 11.58
C ARG A 230 18.28 24.48 11.02
N PHE A 231 17.33 24.91 10.19
CA PHE A 231 16.48 23.97 9.44
C PHE A 231 17.27 23.10 8.45
N LYS A 232 18.48 23.54 8.06
CA LYS A 232 19.41 22.75 7.23
C LYS A 232 20.10 21.63 8.00
N ASP A 233 20.11 21.69 9.33
CA ASP A 233 20.82 20.73 10.18
C ASP A 233 20.12 19.35 10.17
N VAL A 234 18.82 19.30 9.82
CA VAL A 234 18.05 18.07 9.72
C VAL A 234 17.87 17.69 8.26
N GLN A 235 18.56 16.62 7.83
CA GLN A 235 18.39 16.05 6.50
C GLN A 235 16.93 15.67 6.27
N GLY A 236 16.34 16.13 5.16
CA GLY A 236 14.95 15.86 4.80
C GLY A 236 13.92 16.90 5.26
N LEU A 237 14.28 17.84 6.13
CA LEU A 237 13.35 18.90 6.58
C LEU A 237 13.15 19.99 5.52
N VAL A 238 14.18 20.24 4.71
CA VAL A 238 14.16 21.17 3.57
C VAL A 238 13.96 20.39 2.27
N ILE A 239 13.09 19.38 2.23
CA ILE A 239 12.74 18.72 0.96
C ILE A 239 11.98 19.74 0.09
N PHE A 240 12.43 19.83 -1.16
CA PHE A 240 11.77 20.57 -2.24
C PHE A 240 10.44 19.88 -2.56
N THR A 241 9.33 20.48 -2.15
CA THR A 241 8.00 20.17 -2.68
C THR A 241 7.51 21.38 -3.48
N LEU A 242 7.83 21.38 -4.77
CA LEU A 242 7.05 22.00 -5.84
C LEU A 242 6.96 20.98 -6.99
N PHE A 243 5.98 20.09 -6.85
CA PHE A 243 5.08 19.63 -7.91
C PHE A 243 3.68 19.63 -7.30
#